data_AF-A0A6A6AQ04-F1
#
_entry.id   AF-A0A6A6AQ04-F1
#
_cell.length_a   1.000
_cell.length_b   1.000
_cell.length_c   1.000
_cell.angle_alpha   90.00
_cell.angle_beta   90.00
_cell.angle_gamma   90.00
#
_symmetry.space_group_name_H-M   'P 1'
#
loop_
_entity.id
_entity.type
_entity.pdbx_description
1 polymer ?
#
loop_
_entity_poly.entity_id
_entity_poly.type
_entity_poly.pdbx_seq_one_letter_code
_entity_poly.pdbx_strand_id
1 'polypeptide(L)'
;MAQTACQGATSTYNQSGLVVPFKNLCGKDIQARVDYLSPTDELSWSACLARCVESAPLCYGFDYTPHGLSTSNCWLMGAAFLESSALAQTYTVDAAMLGDDVLDGLSGDCLRLGLLGCYQKGVRIGLGTSTSTPTSATSATTTGLSRDSTGTSISTASASASPSPSPEGSSGPSTGTKAGIGAGVGGAVILACIVLGFVISKCRKSKAAVREKHPAPYSDLIVDQDARRRELAELPA
;
A
#
# COMPACT_ATOMS: atom_id res chain seq x y z
N MET A 1 -15.26 -5.17 -12.88
CA MET A 1 -14.06 -5.95 -13.24
C MET A 1 -13.00 -5.65 -12.19
N ALA A 2 -12.46 -6.66 -11.52
CA ALA A 2 -11.41 -6.46 -10.52
C ALA A 2 -10.12 -6.06 -11.24
N GLN A 3 -9.51 -4.93 -10.86
CA GLN A 3 -8.17 -4.61 -11.32
C GLN A 3 -7.20 -5.60 -10.68
N THR A 4 -6.52 -6.39 -11.52
CA THR A 4 -5.56 -7.40 -11.08
C THR A 4 -4.17 -6.83 -10.78
N ALA A 5 -3.89 -5.60 -11.23
CA ALA A 5 -2.61 -4.93 -11.06
C ALA A 5 -2.79 -3.41 -10.92
N CYS A 6 -1.77 -2.75 -10.37
CA CYS A 6 -1.69 -1.31 -10.33
C CYS A 6 -1.57 -0.73 -11.75
N GLN A 7 -2.48 0.17 -12.11
CA GLN A 7 -2.48 0.82 -13.42
C GLN A 7 -2.87 2.30 -13.30
N GLY A 8 -2.22 3.15 -14.09
CA GLY A 8 -2.47 4.59 -14.09
C GLY A 8 -1.97 5.30 -12.84
N ALA A 9 -2.27 6.60 -12.73
CA ALA A 9 -1.83 7.44 -11.61
C ALA A 9 -2.76 7.36 -10.38
N THR A 10 -4.00 6.88 -10.56
CA THR A 10 -5.02 6.84 -9.52
C THR A 10 -5.91 5.63 -9.67
N SER A 11 -6.14 4.91 -8.57
CA SER A 11 -7.19 3.90 -8.44
C SER A 11 -8.31 4.47 -7.59
N THR A 12 -9.56 4.14 -7.94
CA THR A 12 -10.73 4.69 -7.23
C THR A 12 -11.54 3.55 -6.64
N TYR A 13 -11.72 3.57 -5.32
CA TYR A 13 -12.76 2.77 -4.68
C TYR A 13 -14.13 3.36 -5.06
N ASN A 14 -15.06 2.54 -5.51
CA ASN A 14 -16.42 2.98 -5.80
C ASN A 14 -17.42 1.88 -5.44
N GLN A 15 -17.97 1.96 -4.23
CA GLN A 15 -18.98 1.04 -3.75
C GLN A 15 -19.97 1.76 -2.85
N SER A 16 -21.25 1.45 -3.00
CA SER A 16 -22.34 2.02 -2.18
C SER A 16 -22.38 3.56 -2.18
N GLY A 17 -21.91 4.21 -3.25
CA GLY A 17 -21.85 5.67 -3.35
C GLY A 17 -20.67 6.32 -2.62
N LEU A 18 -19.83 5.55 -1.94
CA LEU A 18 -18.54 6.02 -1.42
C LEU A 18 -17.50 5.93 -2.54
N VAL A 19 -16.96 7.10 -2.91
CA VAL A 19 -15.92 7.22 -3.93
C VAL A 19 -14.65 7.73 -3.25
N VAL A 20 -13.57 6.94 -3.29
CA VAL A 20 -12.29 7.30 -2.65
C VAL A 20 -11.16 7.16 -3.66
N PRO A 21 -10.50 8.26 -4.06
CA PRO A 21 -9.31 8.20 -4.89
C PRO A 21 -8.08 7.80 -4.07
N PHE A 22 -7.29 6.89 -4.61
CA PHE A 22 -5.97 6.53 -4.13
C PHE A 22 -4.95 6.86 -5.20
N LYS A 23 -3.87 7.53 -4.80
CA LYS A 23 -2.72 7.74 -5.67
C LYS A 23 -1.94 6.44 -5.80
N ASN A 24 -1.74 6.01 -7.04
CA ASN A 24 -1.03 4.79 -7.37
C ASN A 24 0.48 5.05 -7.43
N LEU A 25 1.24 4.17 -6.81
CA LEU A 25 2.69 4.14 -6.72
C LEU A 25 3.17 2.81 -7.31
N CYS A 26 2.77 2.52 -8.56
CA CYS A 26 3.04 1.24 -9.20
C CYS A 26 4.54 0.97 -9.34
N GLY A 27 4.96 -0.27 -9.09
CA GLY A 27 6.37 -0.69 -9.08
C GLY A 27 7.20 -0.08 -7.95
N LYS A 28 6.57 0.50 -6.93
CA LYS A 28 7.22 1.08 -5.75
C LYS A 28 6.73 0.41 -4.48
N ASP A 29 7.62 0.38 -3.50
CA ASP A 29 7.40 -0.13 -2.15
C ASP A 29 7.52 1.01 -1.15
N ILE A 30 6.62 1.06 -0.19
CA ILE A 30 6.63 2.10 0.84
C ILE A 30 7.69 1.75 1.89
N GLN A 31 8.80 2.47 1.86
CA GLN A 31 9.91 2.31 2.81
C GLN A 31 9.77 3.19 4.05
N ALA A 32 8.62 3.87 4.20
CA ALA A 32 8.32 4.65 5.39
C ALA A 32 8.22 3.73 6.61
N ARG A 33 8.75 4.17 7.76
CA ARG A 33 8.48 3.52 9.04
C ARG A 33 7.08 3.89 9.49
N VAL A 34 6.11 3.09 9.08
CA VAL A 34 4.71 3.21 9.49
C VAL A 34 4.26 1.94 10.20
N ASP A 35 3.30 2.09 11.10
CA ASP A 35 2.67 0.94 11.75
C ASP A 35 1.76 0.24 10.74
N TYR A 36 2.07 -1.02 10.44
CA TYR A 36 1.24 -1.84 9.54
C TYR A 36 -0.01 -2.33 10.27
N LEU A 37 -1.17 -2.14 9.64
CA LEU A 37 -2.42 -2.73 10.10
C LEU A 37 -2.51 -4.16 9.52
N SER A 38 -2.34 -5.15 10.39
CA SER A 38 -2.62 -6.59 10.20
C SER A 38 -2.54 -7.11 8.74
N PRO A 39 -1.37 -7.57 8.29
CA PRO A 39 -1.18 -8.04 6.91
C PRO A 39 -2.05 -9.25 6.58
N THR A 40 -2.53 -9.33 5.34
CA THR A 40 -3.40 -10.42 4.87
C THR A 40 -3.09 -10.90 3.46
N ASP A 41 -3.77 -11.98 3.07
CA ASP A 41 -3.63 -12.64 1.78
C ASP A 41 -4.89 -12.39 0.93
N GLU A 42 -4.92 -11.25 0.26
CA GLU A 42 -6.00 -10.77 -0.59
C GLU A 42 -5.82 -11.22 -2.05
N LEU A 43 -6.86 -11.70 -2.71
CA LEU A 43 -6.74 -12.27 -4.07
C LEU A 43 -6.39 -11.24 -5.17
N SER A 44 -6.52 -9.94 -4.90
CA SER A 44 -6.31 -8.89 -5.91
C SER A 44 -5.96 -7.54 -5.28
N TRP A 45 -5.36 -6.67 -6.10
CA TRP A 45 -5.15 -5.25 -5.80
C TRP A 45 -6.43 -4.56 -5.32
N SER A 46 -7.53 -4.74 -6.05
CA SER A 46 -8.82 -4.14 -5.68
C SER A 46 -9.39 -4.64 -4.35
N ALA A 47 -9.08 -5.88 -3.96
CA ALA A 47 -9.50 -6.44 -2.68
C ALA A 47 -8.70 -5.80 -1.52
N CYS A 48 -7.38 -5.65 -1.69
CA CYS A 48 -6.54 -4.92 -0.74
C CYS A 48 -6.97 -3.44 -0.59
N LEU A 49 -7.31 -2.78 -1.69
CA LEU A 49 -7.86 -1.43 -1.71
C LEU A 49 -9.19 -1.33 -0.97
N ALA A 50 -10.13 -2.24 -1.23
CA ALA A 50 -11.41 -2.29 -0.52
C ALA A 50 -11.21 -2.47 0.99
N ARG A 51 -10.34 -3.41 1.37
CA ARG A 51 -9.96 -3.65 2.77
C ARG A 51 -9.38 -2.40 3.44
N CYS A 52 -8.55 -1.63 2.74
CA CYS A 52 -8.04 -0.35 3.25
C CYS A 52 -9.19 0.62 3.56
N VAL A 53 -10.17 0.76 2.66
CA VAL A 53 -11.35 1.64 2.86
C VAL A 53 -12.24 1.19 4.02
N GLU A 54 -12.40 -0.13 4.17
CA GLU A 54 -13.21 -0.76 5.21
C GLU A 54 -12.51 -0.84 6.58
N SER A 55 -11.19 -0.64 6.62
CA SER A 55 -10.40 -0.73 7.85
C SER A 55 -10.74 0.37 8.85
N ALA A 56 -10.74 -0.01 10.13
CA ALA A 56 -10.79 0.89 11.27
C ALA A 56 -9.68 0.47 12.28
N PRO A 57 -8.74 1.36 12.65
CA PRO A 57 -8.65 2.79 12.31
C PRO A 57 -8.36 3.04 10.81
N LEU A 58 -8.35 4.33 10.42
CA LEU A 58 -8.09 4.76 9.05
C LEU A 58 -6.82 4.12 8.48
N CYS A 59 -6.96 3.53 7.29
CA CYS A 59 -5.86 3.10 6.45
C CYS A 59 -5.45 4.24 5.51
N TYR A 60 -4.18 4.65 5.57
CA TYR A 60 -3.64 5.77 4.79
C TYR A 60 -3.10 5.33 3.42
N GLY A 61 -2.93 4.03 3.22
CA GLY A 61 -2.38 3.46 2.01
C GLY A 61 -2.11 1.98 2.21
N PHE A 62 -1.62 1.31 1.19
CA PHE A 62 -1.27 -0.10 1.26
C PHE A 62 -0.16 -0.45 0.28
N ASP A 63 0.62 -1.47 0.63
CA ASP A 63 1.47 -2.21 -0.31
C ASP A 63 0.74 -3.48 -0.74
N TYR A 64 0.87 -3.84 -2.01
CA TYR A 64 0.38 -5.07 -2.60
C TYR A 64 1.46 -5.78 -3.40
N THR A 65 1.74 -7.04 -3.06
CA THR A 65 2.71 -7.88 -3.77
C THR A 65 1.99 -9.09 -4.33
N PRO A 66 1.83 -9.25 -5.66
CA PRO A 66 1.18 -10.42 -6.23
C PRO A 66 1.75 -11.73 -5.67
N HIS A 67 0.89 -12.74 -5.42
CA HIS A 67 1.28 -13.98 -4.75
C HIS A 67 2.56 -14.61 -5.35
N GLY A 68 3.47 -15.09 -4.49
CA GLY A 68 4.62 -15.86 -4.95
C GLY A 68 5.81 -15.93 -3.98
N LEU A 69 5.94 -14.98 -3.04
CA LEU A 69 7.14 -14.89 -2.19
C LEU A 69 6.86 -14.81 -0.68
N SER A 70 5.65 -14.52 -0.24
CA SER A 70 5.31 -14.32 1.17
C SER A 70 3.90 -14.84 1.51
N THR A 71 3.63 -14.97 2.81
CA THR A 71 2.34 -15.48 3.36
C THR A 71 1.23 -14.43 3.39
N SER A 72 1.55 -13.20 3.03
CA SER A 72 0.65 -12.07 3.00
C SER A 72 1.03 -11.24 1.81
N ASN A 73 0.06 -10.65 1.14
CA ASN A 73 0.29 -9.86 -0.05
C ASN A 73 -0.31 -8.46 0.03
N CYS A 74 -1.03 -8.15 1.11
CA CYS A 74 -1.67 -6.88 1.36
C CYS A 74 -1.22 -6.36 2.73
N TRP A 75 -0.53 -5.22 2.74
CA TRP A 75 -0.05 -4.55 3.95
C TRP A 75 -0.66 -3.17 4.02
N LEU A 76 -1.55 -2.95 4.98
CA LEU A 76 -2.23 -1.67 5.16
C LEU A 76 -1.40 -0.74 6.06
N MET A 77 -1.40 0.56 5.76
CA MET A 77 -0.62 1.57 6.49
C MET A 77 -1.50 2.33 7.47
N GLY A 78 -1.12 2.33 8.76
CA GLY A 78 -1.85 3.02 9.84
C GLY A 78 -1.46 4.49 10.05
N ALA A 79 -0.57 5.04 9.22
CA ALA A 79 -0.14 6.43 9.28
C ALA A 79 0.11 7.00 7.88
N ALA A 80 -0.03 8.33 7.74
CA ALA A 80 0.32 9.03 6.52
C ALA A 80 1.83 8.96 6.26
N PHE A 81 2.21 8.96 4.98
CA PHE A 81 3.59 8.96 4.52
C PHE A 81 3.72 9.82 3.27
N LEU A 82 4.94 10.29 3.00
CA LEU A 82 5.21 11.07 1.80
C LEU A 82 5.41 10.14 0.60
N GLU A 83 4.99 10.55 -0.59
CA GLU A 83 5.23 9.81 -1.82
C GLU A 83 6.73 9.53 -2.06
N SER A 84 7.61 10.44 -1.64
CA SER A 84 9.07 10.27 -1.75
C SER A 84 9.62 9.10 -0.93
N SER A 85 8.85 8.56 0.01
CA SER A 85 9.20 7.35 0.76
C SER A 85 8.92 6.06 0.00
N ALA A 86 8.18 6.13 -1.12
CA ALA A 86 7.97 5.00 -1.99
C ALA A 86 9.10 4.90 -3.02
N LEU A 87 9.89 3.83 -2.93
CA LEU A 87 11.06 3.61 -3.77
C LEU A 87 10.79 2.50 -4.78
N ALA A 88 11.32 2.65 -5.99
CA ALA A 88 11.26 1.59 -6.99
C ALA A 88 12.00 0.35 -6.50
N GLN A 89 11.38 -0.82 -6.63
CA GLN A 89 11.98 -2.09 -6.25
C GLN A 89 12.29 -2.96 -7.46
N THR A 90 13.18 -3.93 -7.27
CA THR A 90 13.50 -4.93 -8.30
C THR A 90 12.50 -6.08 -8.35
N TYR A 91 11.60 -6.19 -7.37
CA TYR A 91 10.52 -7.17 -7.32
C TYR A 91 9.17 -6.50 -7.60
N THR A 92 8.17 -7.30 -7.96
CA THR A 92 6.83 -6.79 -8.26
C THR A 92 6.11 -6.44 -6.96
N VAL A 93 6.09 -5.15 -6.66
CA VAL A 93 5.33 -4.56 -5.57
C VAL A 93 4.71 -3.28 -6.08
N ASP A 94 3.45 -3.12 -5.77
CA ASP A 94 2.69 -1.94 -6.08
C ASP A 94 2.20 -1.34 -4.79
N ALA A 95 2.18 -0.01 -4.71
CA ALA A 95 1.71 0.68 -3.53
C ALA A 95 0.64 1.73 -3.89
N ALA A 96 -0.21 2.06 -2.94
CA ALA A 96 -1.18 3.13 -3.10
C ALA A 96 -1.36 3.90 -1.79
N MET A 97 -1.71 5.18 -1.91
CA MET A 97 -1.90 6.06 -0.76
C MET A 97 -3.11 6.97 -0.95
N LEU A 98 -3.73 7.38 0.15
CA LEU A 98 -4.71 8.46 0.14
C LEU A 98 -4.03 9.77 -0.23
N GLY A 99 -4.72 10.57 -1.04
CA GLY A 99 -4.28 11.93 -1.35
C GLY A 99 -4.47 12.88 -0.16
N ASP A 100 -3.65 13.92 -0.09
CA ASP A 100 -3.73 14.95 0.94
C ASP A 100 -5.11 15.64 0.94
N ASP A 101 -5.75 15.76 -0.22
CA ASP A 101 -7.09 16.32 -0.39
C ASP A 101 -8.17 15.52 0.35
N VAL A 102 -8.05 14.20 0.38
CA VAL A 102 -8.95 13.33 1.14
C VAL A 102 -8.65 13.48 2.62
N LEU A 103 -7.37 13.46 3.00
CA LEU A 103 -6.93 13.51 4.40
C LEU A 103 -7.31 14.83 5.09
N ASP A 104 -7.12 15.97 4.40
CA ASP A 104 -7.46 17.30 4.90
C ASP A 104 -8.98 17.47 5.11
N GLY A 105 -9.80 16.71 4.39
CA GLY A 105 -11.25 16.70 4.53
C GLY A 105 -11.79 15.82 5.66
N LEU A 106 -10.95 14.98 6.28
CA LEU A 106 -11.39 14.05 7.33
C LEU A 106 -11.36 14.70 8.70
N SER A 107 -12.46 14.54 9.45
CA SER A 107 -12.50 14.91 10.86
C SER A 107 -11.72 13.91 11.72
N GLY A 108 -11.32 14.32 12.93
CA GLY A 108 -10.64 13.42 13.87
C GLY A 108 -11.44 12.16 14.23
N ASP A 109 -12.77 12.24 14.24
CA ASP A 109 -13.64 11.07 14.43
C ASP A 109 -13.56 10.09 13.25
N CYS A 110 -13.42 10.60 12.03
CA CYS A 110 -13.26 9.78 10.84
C CYS A 110 -11.91 9.04 10.82
N LEU A 111 -10.86 9.62 11.40
CA LEU A 111 -9.58 8.91 11.56
C LEU A 111 -9.73 7.64 12.42
N ARG A 112 -10.61 7.67 13.42
CA ARG A 112 -10.89 6.52 14.30
C ARG A 112 -11.82 5.50 13.66
N LEU A 113 -12.82 5.97 12.92
CA LEU A 113 -13.85 5.13 12.31
C LEU A 113 -13.43 4.53 10.95
N GLY A 114 -12.39 5.08 10.32
CA GLY A 114 -12.04 4.77 8.93
C GLY A 114 -12.97 5.47 7.93
N LEU A 115 -12.68 5.28 6.64
CA LEU A 115 -13.42 5.94 5.55
C LEU A 115 -14.87 5.45 5.47
N LEU A 116 -15.08 4.13 5.54
CA LEU A 116 -16.44 3.57 5.47
C LEU A 116 -17.28 3.99 6.68
N GLY A 117 -16.74 3.91 7.90
CA GLY A 117 -17.46 4.31 9.10
C GLY A 117 -17.79 5.81 9.14
N CYS A 118 -16.89 6.65 8.63
CA CYS A 118 -17.12 8.08 8.44
C CYS A 118 -18.26 8.35 7.42
N TYR A 119 -18.24 7.65 6.28
CA TYR A 119 -19.30 7.73 5.27
C TYR A 119 -20.67 7.31 5.81
N GLN A 120 -20.74 6.20 6.57
CA GLN A 120 -21.98 5.72 7.18
C GLN A 120 -22.57 6.70 8.19
N LYS A 121 -21.75 7.57 8.81
CA LYS A 121 -22.21 8.69 9.64
C LYS A 121 -22.73 9.89 8.84
N GLY A 122 -22.79 9.80 7.51
CA GLY A 122 -23.25 10.87 6.64
C GLY A 122 -22.21 11.96 6.37
N VAL A 123 -20.95 11.74 6.75
CA VAL A 123 -19.85 12.65 6.41
C VAL A 123 -19.49 12.43 4.94
N ARG A 124 -19.50 13.50 4.15
CA ARG A 124 -19.15 13.45 2.73
C ARG A 124 -17.64 13.50 2.56
N ILE A 125 -17.03 12.34 2.32
CA ILE A 125 -15.61 12.20 1.96
C ILE A 125 -15.49 12.44 0.45
N GLY A 126 -14.55 13.28 0.02
CA GLY A 126 -14.27 13.45 -1.42
C GLY A 126 -15.16 14.45 -2.17
N LEU A 127 -15.92 15.30 -1.48
CA LEU A 127 -16.32 16.61 -2.05
C LEU A 127 -15.40 17.72 -1.56
N GLY A 128 -14.10 17.41 -1.45
CA GLY A 128 -13.07 18.41 -1.64
C GLY A 128 -13.54 19.22 -2.83
N THR A 129 -13.83 20.48 -2.56
CA THR A 129 -14.48 21.37 -3.48
C THR A 129 -13.44 21.59 -4.58
N SER A 130 -13.41 20.68 -5.55
CA SER A 130 -13.22 21.04 -6.91
C SER A 130 -14.34 22.03 -7.19
N THR A 131 -14.15 23.27 -6.74
CA THR A 131 -14.38 24.42 -7.58
C THR A 131 -13.52 24.11 -8.80
N SER A 132 -14.01 23.22 -9.65
CA SER A 132 -14.01 23.47 -11.07
C SER A 132 -14.61 24.86 -11.17
N THR A 133 -13.75 25.87 -11.06
CA THR A 133 -14.01 27.16 -11.67
C THR A 133 -14.49 26.74 -13.05
N PRO A 134 -15.74 27.04 -13.45
CA PRO A 134 -16.15 26.78 -14.79
C PRO A 134 -15.18 27.60 -15.64
N THR A 135 -14.13 26.97 -16.15
CA THR A 135 -13.41 27.50 -17.29
C THR A 135 -14.47 27.49 -18.35
N SER A 136 -15.13 28.63 -18.54
CA SER A 136 -15.96 28.88 -19.68
C SER A 136 -15.13 28.45 -20.87
N ALA A 137 -15.48 27.31 -21.45
CA ALA A 137 -15.01 26.92 -22.75
C ALA A 137 -15.55 27.99 -23.69
N THR A 138 -14.77 29.05 -23.91
CA THR A 138 -14.95 29.90 -25.08
C THR A 138 -14.69 29.00 -26.26
N SER A 139 -15.78 28.54 -26.88
CA SER A 139 -15.76 27.91 -28.20
C SER A 139 -15.17 28.90 -29.19
N ALA A 140 -13.86 28.88 -29.36
CA ALA A 140 -13.20 29.49 -30.50
C ALA A 140 -13.40 28.56 -31.69
N THR A 141 -14.50 28.75 -32.42
CA THR A 141 -14.68 28.24 -33.77
C THR A 141 -13.55 28.80 -34.63
N THR A 142 -12.50 28.00 -34.82
CA THR A 142 -11.43 28.28 -35.78
C THR A 142 -11.71 27.48 -37.04
N THR A 143 -12.38 28.13 -38.00
CA THR A 143 -12.40 27.73 -39.41
C THR A 143 -10.99 27.93 -39.97
N GLY A 144 -10.15 26.90 -39.87
CA GLY A 144 -8.82 26.84 -40.47
C GLY A 144 -8.83 26.03 -41.76
N LEU A 145 -8.66 26.72 -42.89
CA LEU A 145 -8.56 26.19 -44.24
C LEU A 145 -7.46 25.12 -44.39
N SER A 146 -7.78 24.06 -45.14
CA SER A 146 -6.84 23.08 -45.66
C SER A 146 -5.71 23.75 -46.44
N ARG A 147 -4.46 23.48 -46.06
CA ARG A 147 -3.32 23.59 -46.97
C ARG A 147 -2.59 22.25 -47.04
N ASP A 148 -2.70 21.67 -48.22
CA ASP A 148 -1.81 20.65 -48.76
C ASP A 148 -0.37 21.19 -48.73
N SER A 149 0.56 20.38 -48.25
CA SER A 149 1.99 20.66 -48.38
C SER A 149 2.71 19.33 -48.54
N THR A 150 2.70 18.88 -49.78
CA THR A 150 3.64 17.91 -50.34
C THR A 150 5.08 18.43 -50.13
N GLY A 151 5.90 17.69 -49.38
CA GLY A 151 7.29 18.03 -49.10
C GLY A 151 8.19 16.79 -49.14
N THR A 152 8.70 16.49 -50.34
CA THR A 152 9.76 15.51 -50.62
C THR A 152 11.13 16.14 -50.36
N SER A 153 12.07 15.44 -49.70
CA SER A 153 13.55 15.45 -49.92
C SER A 153 14.24 14.62 -48.82
N ILE A 154 14.78 13.42 -49.12
CA ILE A 154 16.13 13.06 -49.60
C ILE A 154 17.23 13.03 -48.50
N SER A 155 17.89 11.88 -48.49
CA SER A 155 18.99 11.31 -47.70
C SER A 155 20.21 12.18 -47.35
N THR A 156 20.88 11.84 -46.23
CA THR A 156 22.36 11.79 -46.18
C THR A 156 22.83 10.76 -45.12
N ALA A 157 23.86 9.99 -45.48
CA ALA A 157 24.43 8.87 -44.72
C ALA A 157 25.78 9.21 -44.05
N SER A 158 26.27 8.26 -43.24
CA SER A 158 27.65 8.06 -42.72
C SER A 158 28.07 8.94 -41.52
N ALA A 159 28.84 8.49 -40.52
CA ALA A 159 29.77 7.36 -40.47
C ALA A 159 30.01 6.80 -39.04
N SER A 160 30.53 5.57 -39.06
CA SER A 160 31.23 4.73 -38.08
C SER A 160 32.11 5.42 -37.02
N ALA A 161 32.10 4.89 -35.78
CA ALA A 161 33.31 4.53 -35.03
C ALA A 161 33.01 3.57 -33.85
N SER A 162 33.77 2.48 -33.78
CA SER A 162 33.99 1.56 -32.64
C SER A 162 35.49 1.70 -32.28
N PRO A 163 35.96 1.61 -31.01
CA PRO A 163 36.14 0.30 -30.34
C PRO A 163 36.02 0.24 -28.79
N SER A 164 35.89 -1.01 -28.32
CA SER A 164 36.20 -1.64 -27.01
C SER A 164 37.52 -1.13 -26.35
N PRO A 165 37.77 -1.20 -25.01
CA PRO A 165 37.74 -2.43 -24.20
C PRO A 165 37.32 -2.32 -22.70
N SER A 166 37.06 -3.49 -22.10
CA SER A 166 36.90 -3.75 -20.66
C SER A 166 38.17 -3.50 -19.85
N PRO A 167 38.04 -3.28 -18.53
CA PRO A 167 38.89 -4.01 -17.60
C PRO A 167 38.12 -4.65 -16.44
N GLU A 168 38.60 -5.85 -16.11
CA GLU A 168 38.31 -6.64 -14.92
C GLU A 168 38.74 -5.88 -13.65
N GLY A 169 37.90 -5.93 -12.62
CA GLY A 169 38.15 -5.34 -11.31
C GLY A 169 37.79 -6.30 -10.19
N SER A 170 38.52 -7.42 -10.08
CA SER A 170 38.54 -8.26 -8.89
C SER A 170 39.63 -7.74 -7.94
N SER A 171 39.26 -7.14 -6.82
CA SER A 171 40.18 -6.89 -5.70
C SER A 171 39.39 -6.83 -4.39
N GLY A 172 39.66 -7.80 -3.51
CA GLY A 172 38.93 -7.96 -2.26
C GLY A 172 39.33 -6.97 -1.16
N PRO A 173 38.47 -6.74 -0.17
CA PRO A 173 38.87 -6.17 1.10
C PRO A 173 39.59 -7.24 1.94
N SER A 174 40.90 -7.04 2.03
CA SER A 174 41.80 -7.66 2.99
C SER A 174 41.18 -7.75 4.38
N THR A 175 41.21 -8.96 4.94
CA THR A 175 41.04 -9.28 6.35
C THR A 175 42.16 -8.61 7.17
N GLY A 176 41.97 -7.33 7.46
CA GLY A 176 42.78 -6.55 8.38
C GLY A 176 42.26 -6.65 9.81
N THR A 177 42.55 -7.77 10.46
CA THR A 177 42.40 -7.92 11.92
C THR A 177 43.32 -6.92 12.61
N LYS A 178 42.77 -5.82 13.12
CA LYS A 178 43.41 -5.04 14.20
C LYS A 178 42.43 -4.87 15.35
N ALA A 179 42.57 -5.77 16.30
CA ALA A 179 42.08 -5.63 17.65
C ALA A 179 42.72 -4.39 18.28
N GLY A 180 41.91 -3.34 18.46
CA GLY A 180 42.22 -2.18 19.29
C GLY A 180 41.32 -2.19 20.51
N ILE A 181 41.92 -2.38 21.69
CA ILE A 181 41.24 -2.39 22.98
C ILE A 181 40.69 -0.99 23.27
N GLY A 182 39.37 -0.83 23.11
CA GLY A 182 38.59 0.29 23.61
C GLY A 182 37.91 -0.06 24.93
N ALA A 183 38.69 -0.38 25.97
CA ALA A 183 38.15 -0.60 27.31
C ALA A 183 37.86 0.75 27.97
N GLY A 184 36.64 1.27 27.81
CA GLY A 184 36.25 2.51 28.48
C GLY A 184 34.77 2.89 28.45
N VAL A 185 33.96 2.31 27.56
CA VAL A 185 32.53 2.70 27.42
C VAL A 185 31.56 1.52 27.65
N GLY A 186 32.08 0.30 27.81
CA GLY A 186 31.24 -0.91 27.92
C GLY A 186 30.35 -0.96 29.17
N GLY A 187 30.75 -0.30 30.26
CA GLY A 187 30.01 -0.35 31.52
C GLY A 187 28.60 0.22 31.41
N ALA A 188 28.44 1.39 30.78
CA ALA A 188 27.14 2.04 30.64
C ALA A 188 26.20 1.25 29.72
N VAL A 189 26.73 0.68 28.63
CA VAL A 189 25.94 -0.11 27.68
C VAL A 189 25.48 -1.43 28.32
N ILE A 190 26.37 -2.11 29.04
CA ILE A 190 26.03 -3.36 29.74
C ILE A 190 24.97 -3.09 30.83
N LEU A 191 25.10 -2.01 31.61
CA LEU A 191 24.10 -1.65 32.62
C LEU A 191 22.74 -1.34 31.96
N ALA A 192 22.74 -0.60 30.85
CA ALA A 192 21.51 -0.29 30.11
C ALA A 192 20.84 -1.55 29.55
N CYS A 193 21.60 -2.50 29.00
CA CYS A 193 21.07 -3.77 28.50
C CYS A 193 20.48 -4.64 29.62
N ILE A 194 21.10 -4.68 30.80
CA ILE A 194 20.58 -5.43 31.96
C ILE A 194 19.25 -4.82 32.45
N VAL A 195 19.18 -3.49 32.59
CA VAL A 195 17.95 -2.80 33.00
C VAL A 195 16.84 -3.01 31.97
N LEU A 196 17.14 -2.86 30.68
CA LEU A 196 16.16 -3.05 29.60
C LEU A 196 15.66 -4.51 29.55
N GLY A 197 16.56 -5.48 29.68
CA GLY A 197 16.22 -6.90 29.76
C GLY A 197 15.32 -7.24 30.95
N PHE A 198 15.60 -6.65 32.12
CA PHE A 198 14.77 -6.84 33.31
C PHE A 198 13.35 -6.26 33.15
N VAL A 199 13.21 -5.07 32.57
CA VAL A 199 11.92 -4.43 32.31
C VAL A 199 11.07 -5.24 31.33
N ILE A 200 11.65 -5.69 30.21
CA ILE A 200 10.95 -6.52 29.22
C ILE A 200 10.50 -7.86 29.84
N SER A 201 11.35 -8.48 30.66
CA SER A 201 11.04 -9.74 31.35
C SER A 201 9.86 -9.59 32.32
N LYS A 202 9.79 -8.46 33.04
CA LYS A 202 8.69 -8.18 33.96
C LYS A 202 7.39 -7.87 33.22
N CYS A 203 7.45 -7.10 32.12
CA CYS A 203 6.29 -6.82 31.28
C CYS A 203 5.74 -8.08 30.58
N ARG A 204 6.60 -9.02 30.17
CA ARG A 204 6.14 -10.28 29.56
C ARG A 204 5.38 -11.17 30.53
N LYS A 205 5.78 -11.21 31.81
CA LYS A 205 5.10 -12.05 32.81
C LYS A 205 3.67 -11.59 33.12
N SER A 206 3.37 -10.29 33.02
CA SER A 206 2.02 -9.76 33.24
C SER A 206 1.01 -10.15 32.14
N LYS A 207 1.46 -10.55 30.95
CA LYS A 207 0.57 -10.96 29.85
C LYS A 207 0.27 -12.46 29.81
N ALA A 208 1.00 -13.27 30.58
CA ALA A 208 0.78 -14.72 30.63
C ALA A 208 -0.37 -15.13 31.57
N ALA A 209 -0.84 -14.23 32.45
CA ALA A 209 -1.94 -14.49 33.38
C ALA A 209 -3.33 -14.16 32.79
N VAL A 210 -3.43 -13.64 31.56
CA VAL A 210 -4.71 -13.38 30.86
C VAL A 210 -4.92 -14.38 29.72
N ARG A 211 -4.48 -15.63 29.92
CA ARG A 211 -4.77 -16.76 29.03
C ARG A 211 -5.61 -17.84 29.70
N GLU A 212 -6.39 -17.47 30.72
CA GLU A 212 -7.50 -18.30 31.18
C GLU A 212 -8.79 -17.95 30.42
N LYS A 213 -9.31 -18.96 29.72
CA LYS A 213 -10.72 -19.14 29.32
C LYS A 213 -11.33 -18.06 28.43
N HIS A 214 -10.92 -18.03 27.16
CA HIS A 214 -11.90 -17.73 26.11
C HIS A 214 -12.23 -19.05 25.39
N PRO A 215 -13.45 -19.61 25.53
CA PRO A 215 -13.85 -20.77 24.75
C PRO A 215 -13.81 -20.40 23.27
N ALA A 216 -13.24 -21.29 22.45
CA ALA A 216 -13.18 -21.12 21.01
C ALA A 216 -14.61 -20.98 20.45
N PRO A 217 -14.99 -19.85 19.84
CA PRO A 217 -16.31 -19.69 19.27
C PRO A 217 -16.23 -20.03 17.77
N TYR A 218 -15.98 -21.30 17.41
CA TYR A 218 -16.17 -21.73 16.02
C TYR A 218 -16.20 -23.26 15.87
N SER A 219 -17.30 -23.88 16.30
CA SER A 219 -17.62 -25.25 15.85
C SER A 219 -19.11 -25.48 15.61
N ASP A 220 -19.98 -24.49 15.84
CA ASP A 220 -21.45 -24.68 15.77
C ASP A 220 -22.09 -24.23 14.44
N LEU A 221 -21.32 -23.64 13.51
CA LEU A 221 -21.87 -23.18 12.22
C LEU A 221 -21.77 -24.21 11.09
N ILE A 222 -21.15 -25.38 11.32
CA ILE A 222 -21.05 -26.42 10.28
C ILE A 222 -22.22 -27.41 10.32
N VAL A 223 -22.96 -27.51 11.44
CA VAL A 223 -24.07 -28.48 11.55
C VAL A 223 -25.36 -28.00 10.86
N ASP A 224 -25.58 -26.69 10.71
CA ASP A 224 -26.84 -26.17 10.16
C ASP A 224 -26.92 -26.23 8.63
N GLN A 225 -25.79 -26.23 7.91
CA GLN A 225 -25.81 -26.20 6.45
C GLN A 225 -26.26 -27.52 5.81
N ASP A 226 -26.07 -28.64 6.49
CA ASP A 226 -26.48 -29.97 6.00
C ASP A 226 -28.01 -30.19 6.12
N ALA A 227 -28.66 -29.56 7.10
CA ALA A 227 -30.11 -29.62 7.25
C ALA A 227 -30.83 -28.89 6.11
N ARG A 228 -30.32 -27.71 5.73
CA ARG A 228 -30.91 -26.89 4.65
C ARG A 228 -30.75 -27.49 3.25
N ARG A 229 -29.71 -28.32 3.04
CA ARG A 229 -29.48 -29.01 1.76
C ARG A 229 -30.45 -30.14 1.50
N ARG A 230 -31.02 -30.75 2.55
CA ARG A 230 -32.03 -31.82 2.41
C ARG A 230 -33.41 -31.25 2.07
N GLU A 231 -33.75 -30.08 2.59
CA GLU A 231 -35.04 -29.44 2.33
C GLU A 231 -35.21 -28.99 0.86
N LEU A 232 -34.12 -28.57 0.20
CA LEU A 232 -34.15 -28.18 -1.23
C LEU A 232 -34.25 -29.37 -2.21
N ALA A 233 -34.05 -30.61 -1.75
CA ALA A 233 -34.12 -31.79 -2.60
C ALA A 233 -35.52 -32.43 -2.67
N GLU A 234 -36.47 -31.98 -1.84
CA GLU A 234 -37.84 -32.52 -1.76
C GLU A 234 -38.92 -31.61 -2.37
N LEU A 235 -38.55 -30.57 -3.14
CA LEU A 235 -39.57 -29.82 -3.89
C LEU A 235 -40.04 -30.62 -5.11
N PRO A 236 -41.33 -31.04 -5.16
CA PRO A 236 -41.88 -31.76 -6.31
C PRO A 236 -41.93 -30.83 -7.54
N ALA A 237 -41.64 -31.42 -8.70
CA ALA A 237 -41.60 -30.77 -10.01
C ALA A 237 -42.99 -30.36 -10.52
#